data_AF-A0A935QM13-F1
#
_entry.id   AF-A0A935QM13-F1
#
_cell.length_a   1.000
_cell.length_b   1.000
_cell.length_c   1.000
_cell.angle_alpha   90.00
_cell.angle_beta   90.00
_cell.angle_gamma   90.00
#
_symmetry.space_group_name_H-M   'P 1'
#
loop_
_entity.id
_entity.type
_entity.pdbx_description
1 polymer ?
#
loop_
_entity_poly.entity_id
_entity_poly.type
_entity_poly.pdbx_seq_one_letter_code
_entity_poly.pdbx_strand_id
1 'polypeptide(L)'
;MSLQVQPVAGLPEISHGSDLATLIVEALDRQGTTLVDGDILVVTSKVISKAAGLRVPAGGRAAAVLEQSVRVVAERQSAAGITRIVQSRAGPVLAGAGIDASNVGPPQSPDGGDPPQATVLLLPPDPDAAAARLLADLEDALDRRSGRAPRLGLVISDTAGRPWRRGQVDFALGAAGLRVAVDYRDRRDDDGLALAVTMRAVADEVACAADLVKSKTRRIPVAVVHGLADLVVASPTGAGTLVRTDETDWFALGHREAVRGALGVTPGTQGALEVGIAPVDPAVDTREARIARACALAVHPAGLSELAPTHPRAHLVTHEVDLGGAAVHVIQYGVRVEAPDSFTLGVVVARLMTALAGEDVPVALAQQEDRPTPGGTPRARALLVFC
;
A
#
# COMPACT_ATOMS: atom_id res chain seq x y z
N MET A 1 16.47 1.88 33.67
CA MET A 1 16.37 2.71 32.45
C MET A 1 14.95 3.27 32.39
N SER A 2 14.80 4.58 32.23
CA SER A 2 13.48 5.23 32.07
C SER A 2 13.34 5.71 30.63
N LEU A 3 12.21 5.39 30.00
CA LEU A 3 11.83 5.91 28.67
C LEU A 3 10.90 7.11 28.86
N GLN A 4 11.20 8.22 28.20
CA GLN A 4 10.33 9.39 28.19
C GLN A 4 10.05 9.84 26.76
N VAL A 5 8.79 10.17 26.47
CA VAL A 5 8.35 10.67 25.17
C VAL A 5 7.68 12.02 25.41
N GLN A 6 8.22 13.07 24.80
CA GLN A 6 7.76 14.44 24.98
C GLN A 6 7.29 15.03 23.64
N PRO A 7 6.10 15.65 23.57
CA PRO A 7 5.70 16.38 22.37
C PRO A 7 6.50 17.68 22.22
N VAL A 8 6.78 18.11 20.99
CA VAL A 8 7.30 19.44 20.68
C VAL A 8 6.14 20.30 20.18
N ALA A 9 5.63 21.16 21.06
CA ALA A 9 4.47 22.00 20.77
C ALA A 9 4.88 23.36 20.19
N GLY A 10 3.92 24.05 19.55
CA GLY A 10 4.11 25.43 19.12
C GLY A 10 4.91 25.62 17.83
N LEU A 11 5.02 24.58 16.99
CA LEU A 11 5.43 24.77 15.60
C LEU A 11 4.33 25.49 14.81
N PRO A 12 4.68 26.37 13.86
CA PRO A 12 3.70 27.02 12.97
C PRO A 12 3.15 26.03 11.94
N GLU A 13 2.18 26.50 11.12
CA GLU A 13 1.79 25.77 9.92
C GLU A 13 2.96 25.75 8.93
N ILE A 14 3.29 24.56 8.43
CA ILE A 14 4.42 24.35 7.53
C ILE A 14 4.01 24.61 6.08
N SER A 15 4.78 25.43 5.38
CA SER A 15 4.65 25.69 3.95
C SER A 15 5.87 25.24 3.15
N HIS A 16 5.71 25.17 1.83
CA HIS A 16 6.83 24.94 0.93
C HIS A 16 7.99 25.91 1.23
N GLY A 17 9.21 25.37 1.33
CA GLY A 17 10.42 26.12 1.66
C GLY A 17 10.63 26.41 3.15
N SER A 18 9.76 25.92 4.05
CA SER A 18 9.97 26.09 5.50
C SER A 18 11.25 25.39 5.95
N ASP A 19 12.11 26.11 6.68
CA ASP A 19 13.27 25.54 7.37
C ASP A 19 12.79 24.79 8.63
N LEU A 20 12.57 23.48 8.47
CA LEU A 20 12.07 22.63 9.56
C LEU A 20 13.03 22.54 10.73
N ALA A 21 14.34 22.49 10.48
CA ALA A 21 15.33 22.36 11.54
C ALA A 21 15.30 23.58 12.46
N THR A 22 15.36 24.78 11.88
CA THR A 22 15.27 26.04 12.63
C THR A 22 13.95 26.13 13.40
N LEU A 23 12.81 25.81 12.76
CA LEU A 23 11.50 25.87 13.42
C LEU A 23 11.36 24.88 14.58
N ILE A 24 11.95 23.68 14.47
CA ILE A 24 11.97 22.68 15.55
C ILE A 24 12.82 23.17 16.71
N VAL A 25 14.04 23.67 16.45
CA VAL A 25 14.94 24.19 17.49
C VAL A 25 14.28 25.35 18.23
N GLU A 26 13.70 26.32 17.53
CA GLU A 26 12.99 27.43 18.15
C GLU A 26 11.79 26.99 19.01
N ALA A 27 11.06 25.95 18.59
CA ALA A 27 9.95 25.40 19.37
C ALA A 27 10.46 24.72 20.65
N LEU A 28 11.55 23.97 20.56
CA LEU A 28 12.21 23.36 21.72
C LEU A 28 12.69 24.41 22.72
N ASP A 29 13.29 25.50 22.23
CA ASP A 29 13.75 26.61 23.08
C ASP A 29 12.60 27.28 23.82
N ARG A 30 11.50 27.61 23.12
CA ARG A 30 10.31 28.19 23.75
C ARG A 30 9.71 27.26 24.80
N GLN A 31 9.79 25.96 24.58
CA GLN A 31 9.33 24.93 25.52
C GLN A 31 10.33 24.69 26.67
N GLY A 32 11.56 25.22 26.59
CA GLY A 32 12.62 24.93 27.56
C GLY A 32 13.12 23.49 27.51
N THR A 33 12.95 22.80 26.36
CA THR A 33 13.40 21.41 26.17
C THR A 33 14.78 21.42 25.53
N THR A 34 15.79 20.94 26.24
CA THR A 34 17.16 20.80 25.72
C THR A 34 17.37 19.38 25.20
N LEU A 35 17.81 19.26 23.95
CA LEU A 35 18.21 17.97 23.38
C LEU A 35 19.59 17.57 23.94
N VAL A 36 19.74 16.29 24.26
CA VAL A 36 20.98 15.72 24.80
C VAL A 36 21.48 14.57 23.94
N ASP A 37 22.75 14.19 24.14
CA ASP A 37 23.37 13.06 23.46
C ASP A 37 22.52 11.78 23.65
N GLY A 38 22.14 11.15 22.54
CA GLY A 38 21.33 9.93 22.52
C GLY A 38 19.82 10.14 22.41
N ASP A 39 19.34 11.37 22.30
CA ASP A 39 17.94 11.66 22.03
C ASP A 39 17.54 11.28 20.59
N ILE A 40 16.27 10.88 20.42
CA ILE A 40 15.70 10.56 19.12
C ILE A 40 14.53 11.51 18.84
N LEU A 41 14.60 12.25 17.74
CA LEU A 41 13.47 13.03 17.25
C LEU A 41 12.60 12.17 16.33
N VAL A 42 11.29 12.21 16.55
CA VAL A 42 10.30 11.58 15.65
C VAL A 42 9.48 12.67 14.99
N VAL A 43 9.59 12.79 13.66
CA VAL A 43 8.98 13.85 12.85
C VAL A 43 7.99 13.22 11.88
N THR A 44 6.75 13.70 11.80
CA THR A 44 5.79 13.15 10.84
C THR A 44 6.17 13.46 9.39
N SER A 45 6.00 12.49 8.50
CA SER A 45 6.12 12.59 7.04
C SER A 45 5.44 13.84 6.48
N LYS A 46 4.29 14.22 7.03
CA LYS A 46 3.47 15.36 6.55
C LYS A 46 4.23 16.67 6.54
N VAL A 47 4.98 17.01 7.59
CA VAL A 47 5.71 18.28 7.62
C VAL A 47 6.90 18.27 6.68
N ILE A 48 7.53 17.11 6.50
CA ILE A 48 8.59 16.91 5.49
C ILE A 48 8.01 17.16 4.09
N SER A 49 6.90 16.51 3.75
CA SER A 49 6.23 16.67 2.46
C SER A 49 5.76 18.10 2.21
N LYS A 50 5.26 18.79 3.23
CA LYS A 50 4.86 20.20 3.13
C LYS A 50 6.05 21.10 2.84
N ALA A 51 7.13 20.98 3.61
CA ALA A 51 8.34 21.78 3.43
C ALA A 51 8.96 21.56 2.04
N ALA A 52 8.97 20.31 1.57
CA ALA A 52 9.46 19.94 0.25
C ALA A 52 8.48 20.20 -0.91
N GLY A 53 7.27 20.73 -0.64
CA GLY A 53 6.29 21.05 -1.70
C GLY A 53 5.70 19.83 -2.41
N LEU A 54 5.74 18.65 -1.78
CA LEU A 54 5.31 17.38 -2.35
C LEU A 54 3.78 17.27 -2.35
N ARG A 55 3.15 17.98 -3.30
CA ARG A 55 1.70 18.14 -3.42
C ARG A 55 1.23 17.89 -4.84
N VAL A 56 0.05 17.32 -4.97
CA VAL A 56 -0.67 17.20 -6.26
C VAL A 56 -2.13 17.60 -6.09
N PRO A 57 -2.84 18.00 -7.16
CA PRO A 57 -4.27 18.29 -7.10
C PRO A 57 -5.06 17.07 -6.60
N ALA A 58 -6.05 17.29 -5.73
CA ALA A 58 -6.84 16.22 -5.13
C ALA A 58 -7.64 15.41 -6.17
N GLY A 59 -8.08 16.06 -7.25
CA GLY A 59 -8.72 15.38 -8.38
C GLY A 59 -7.80 14.38 -9.10
N GLY A 60 -6.48 14.56 -9.00
CA GLY A 60 -5.46 13.68 -9.56
C GLY A 60 -5.04 12.52 -8.64
N ARG A 61 -5.64 12.39 -7.44
CA ARG A 61 -5.19 11.43 -6.42
C ARG A 61 -5.11 9.99 -6.95
N ALA A 62 -6.10 9.53 -7.71
CA ALA A 62 -6.13 8.14 -8.20
C ALA A 62 -4.97 7.83 -9.16
N ALA A 63 -4.62 8.78 -10.03
CA ALA A 63 -3.46 8.69 -10.92
C ALA A 63 -2.16 8.76 -10.12
N ALA A 64 -2.07 9.72 -9.18
CA ALA A 64 -0.91 9.87 -8.31
C ALA A 64 -0.61 8.61 -7.49
N VAL A 65 -1.65 7.88 -7.01
CA VAL A 65 -1.44 6.59 -6.34
C VAL A 65 -0.67 5.62 -7.24
N LEU A 66 -1.08 5.46 -8.51
CA LEU A 66 -0.42 4.57 -9.46
C LEU A 66 0.99 5.09 -9.81
N GLU A 67 1.14 6.39 -10.03
CA GLU A 67 2.43 7.06 -10.28
C GLU A 67 3.38 7.02 -9.08
N GLN A 68 2.90 6.76 -7.87
CA GLN A 68 3.70 6.55 -6.67
C GLN A 68 3.81 5.06 -6.28
N SER A 69 3.30 4.15 -7.10
CA SER A 69 3.35 2.71 -6.88
C SER A 69 4.40 2.02 -7.73
N VAL A 70 5.19 1.12 -7.12
CA VAL A 70 5.98 0.13 -7.85
C VAL A 70 5.07 -0.95 -8.44
N ARG A 71 4.09 -1.40 -7.63
CA ARG A 71 3.08 -2.38 -8.02
C ARG A 71 1.84 -2.25 -7.13
N VAL A 72 0.71 -2.71 -7.64
CA VAL A 72 -0.54 -2.82 -6.87
C VAL A 72 -0.63 -4.21 -6.24
N VAL A 73 -0.97 -4.25 -4.95
CA VAL A 73 -1.09 -5.49 -4.14
C VAL A 73 -2.54 -5.96 -4.07
N ALA A 74 -3.46 -5.02 -3.83
CA ALA A 74 -4.89 -5.30 -3.71
C ALA A 74 -5.72 -4.07 -4.11
N GLU A 75 -6.92 -4.29 -4.65
CA GLU A 75 -7.85 -3.23 -5.02
C GLU A 75 -9.24 -3.49 -4.46
N ARG A 76 -9.87 -2.46 -3.88
CA ARG A 76 -11.25 -2.56 -3.42
C ARG A 76 -12.06 -1.32 -3.80
N GLN A 77 -13.26 -1.54 -4.31
CA GLN A 77 -14.20 -0.47 -4.64
C GLN A 77 -14.88 0.03 -3.37
N SER A 78 -14.89 1.36 -3.20
CA SER A 78 -15.62 2.04 -2.13
C SER A 78 -16.49 3.16 -2.71
N ALA A 79 -17.32 3.78 -1.87
CA ALA A 79 -18.09 4.97 -2.28
C ALA A 79 -17.19 6.15 -2.71
N ALA A 80 -15.96 6.23 -2.18
CA ALA A 80 -14.99 7.25 -2.53
C ALA A 80 -14.12 6.88 -3.75
N GLY A 81 -14.44 5.79 -4.45
CA GLY A 81 -13.66 5.24 -5.54
C GLY A 81 -12.81 4.03 -5.13
N ILE A 82 -11.83 3.70 -5.97
CA ILE A 82 -10.98 2.51 -5.78
C ILE A 82 -9.91 2.81 -4.74
N THR A 83 -9.93 2.06 -3.65
CA THR A 83 -8.83 1.99 -2.69
C THR A 83 -7.84 0.94 -3.14
N ARG A 84 -6.55 1.28 -3.13
CA ARG A 84 -5.46 0.36 -3.50
C ARG A 84 -4.52 0.18 -2.34
N ILE A 85 -4.15 -1.06 -2.03
CA ILE A 85 -2.93 -1.37 -1.30
C ILE A 85 -1.83 -1.51 -2.34
N VAL A 86 -0.73 -0.80 -2.16
CA VAL A 86 0.35 -0.72 -3.14
C VAL A 86 1.69 -0.77 -2.44
N GLN A 87 2.71 -1.30 -3.13
CA GLN A 87 4.09 -1.03 -2.76
C GLN A 87 4.42 0.38 -3.23
N SER A 88 4.60 1.29 -2.27
CA SER A 88 4.95 2.69 -2.55
C SER A 88 6.38 2.78 -3.08
N ARG A 89 6.64 3.76 -3.96
CA ARG A 89 8.01 4.15 -4.37
C ARG A 89 8.84 4.61 -3.18
N ALA A 90 8.21 5.11 -2.12
CA ALA A 90 8.85 5.45 -0.85
C ALA A 90 9.24 4.21 -0.01
N GLY A 91 8.90 2.99 -0.45
CA GLY A 91 9.23 1.73 0.23
C GLY A 91 8.02 0.92 0.69
N PRO A 92 7.24 1.39 1.68
CA PRO A 92 6.28 0.54 2.40
C PRO A 92 5.10 0.06 1.53
N VAL A 93 4.48 -1.04 1.95
CA VAL A 93 3.23 -1.56 1.36
C VAL A 93 2.05 -1.05 2.17
N LEU A 94 1.28 -0.11 1.63
CA LEU A 94 0.17 0.52 2.34
C LEU A 94 -0.95 1.00 1.42
N ALA A 95 -2.05 1.45 2.03
CA ALA A 95 -3.17 2.03 1.32
C ALA A 95 -2.80 3.38 0.66
N GLY A 96 -3.18 3.54 -0.61
CA GLY A 96 -3.09 4.81 -1.33
C GLY A 96 -1.67 5.37 -1.49
N ALA A 97 -0.63 4.52 -1.47
CA ALA A 97 0.78 4.90 -1.55
C ALA A 97 1.26 5.86 -0.43
N GLY A 98 0.50 6.01 0.66
CA GLY A 98 0.75 7.02 1.69
C GLY A 98 0.32 8.44 1.30
N ILE A 99 -0.41 8.60 0.19
CA ILE A 99 -0.95 9.88 -0.24
C ILE A 99 -2.06 10.30 0.73
N ASP A 100 -1.91 11.48 1.33
CA ASP A 100 -2.79 11.97 2.39
C ASP A 100 -3.54 13.23 1.98
N ALA A 101 -4.84 13.29 2.30
CA ALA A 101 -5.70 14.45 2.09
C ALA A 101 -6.01 15.20 3.41
N SER A 102 -5.59 14.64 4.55
CA SER A 102 -5.81 15.21 5.87
C SER A 102 -4.66 16.13 6.27
N ASN A 103 -4.99 17.16 7.05
CA ASN A 103 -4.01 18.10 7.62
C ASN A 103 -3.04 18.69 6.57
N VAL A 104 -3.48 18.87 5.32
CA VAL A 104 -2.63 19.36 4.22
C VAL A 104 -2.33 20.86 4.30
N GLY A 105 -2.96 21.58 5.23
CA GLY A 105 -2.84 23.04 5.34
C GLY A 105 -3.65 23.77 4.26
N PRO A 106 -3.65 25.12 4.28
CA PRO A 106 -4.34 25.90 3.25
C PRO A 106 -3.72 25.66 1.86
N PRO A 107 -4.49 25.85 0.77
CA PRO A 107 -3.93 25.86 -0.58
C PRO A 107 -2.78 26.85 -0.69
N GLN A 108 -1.63 26.41 -1.23
CA GLN A 108 -0.44 27.24 -1.45
C GLN A 108 -0.23 27.45 -2.94
N SER A 109 -0.26 28.70 -3.40
CA SER A 109 0.04 29.07 -4.79
C SER A 109 1.54 29.36 -4.87
N PRO A 110 2.32 28.68 -5.74
CA PRO A 110 3.75 28.93 -5.87
C PRO A 110 4.08 30.40 -6.14
N ASP A 111 3.18 31.10 -6.86
CA ASP A 111 3.36 32.47 -7.33
C ASP A 111 2.38 33.47 -6.68
N GLY A 112 1.69 33.11 -5.60
CA GLY A 112 0.74 34.00 -4.91
C GLY A 112 -0.54 34.35 -5.69
N GLY A 113 -0.86 33.62 -6.77
CA GLY A 113 -2.10 33.75 -7.53
C GLY A 113 -3.32 33.11 -6.86
N ASP A 114 -4.43 32.99 -7.61
CA ASP A 114 -5.72 32.43 -7.16
C ASP A 114 -5.56 31.18 -6.27
N PRO A 115 -6.46 30.99 -5.27
CA PRO A 115 -6.33 29.91 -4.31
C PRO A 115 -6.30 28.58 -5.05
N PRO A 116 -5.22 27.77 -4.88
CA PRO A 116 -5.11 26.53 -5.62
C PRO A 116 -6.26 25.59 -5.29
N GLN A 117 -6.55 24.71 -6.25
CA GLN A 117 -7.40 23.55 -6.03
C GLN A 117 -6.96 22.78 -4.77
N ALA A 118 -7.90 22.12 -4.09
CA ALA A 118 -7.58 21.24 -2.98
C ALA A 118 -6.44 20.29 -3.37
N THR A 119 -5.44 20.11 -2.49
CA THR A 119 -4.26 19.28 -2.75
C THR A 119 -4.21 18.08 -1.82
N VAL A 120 -3.43 17.08 -2.22
CA VAL A 120 -3.02 15.95 -1.38
C VAL A 120 -1.50 15.90 -1.29
N LEU A 121 -0.97 15.37 -0.20
CA LEU A 121 0.47 15.24 0.04
C LEU A 121 0.98 13.90 -0.47
N LEU A 122 2.12 13.93 -1.17
CA LEU A 122 2.89 12.73 -1.50
C LEU A 122 3.91 12.45 -0.38
N LEU A 123 4.40 11.22 -0.28
CA LEU A 123 5.54 10.90 0.58
C LEU A 123 6.86 11.38 -0.06
N PRO A 124 7.91 11.64 0.74
CA PRO A 124 9.25 11.82 0.21
C PRO A 124 9.68 10.60 -0.62
N PRO A 125 10.29 10.80 -1.81
CA PRO A 125 10.68 9.69 -2.67
C PRO A 125 11.78 8.81 -2.04
N ASP A 126 12.65 9.41 -1.24
CA ASP A 126 13.64 8.72 -0.40
C ASP A 126 13.54 9.25 1.04
N PRO A 127 12.71 8.60 1.89
CA PRO A 127 12.51 9.03 3.27
C PRO A 127 13.77 8.91 4.14
N ASP A 128 14.64 7.94 3.88
CA ASP A 128 15.89 7.78 4.64
C ASP A 128 16.87 8.93 4.34
N ALA A 129 17.00 9.32 3.07
CA ALA A 129 17.77 10.51 2.69
C ALA A 129 17.14 11.80 3.23
N ALA A 130 15.80 11.90 3.26
CA ALA A 130 15.11 13.04 3.88
C ALA A 130 15.38 13.10 5.39
N ALA A 131 15.40 11.96 6.08
CA ALA A 131 15.73 11.88 7.50
C ALA A 131 17.18 12.30 7.76
N ALA A 132 18.12 11.83 6.94
CA ALA A 132 19.54 12.19 7.07
C ALA A 132 19.78 13.69 6.85
N ARG A 133 19.11 14.30 5.86
CA ARG A 133 19.19 15.76 5.63
C ARG A 133 18.65 16.55 6.81
N LEU A 134 17.44 16.22 7.29
CA LEU A 134 16.86 16.93 8.42
C LEU A 134 17.69 16.76 9.70
N LEU A 135 18.27 15.57 9.93
CA LEU A 135 19.16 15.35 11.06
C LEU A 135 20.40 16.24 10.97
N ALA A 136 21.06 16.29 9.81
CA ALA A 136 22.22 17.16 9.59
C ALA A 136 21.86 18.65 9.77
N ASP A 137 20.72 19.09 9.22
CA ASP A 137 20.24 20.48 9.36
C ASP A 137 19.95 20.83 10.84
N LEU A 138 19.42 19.87 11.61
CA LEU A 138 19.19 20.03 13.06
C LEU A 138 20.50 20.11 13.84
N GLU A 139 21.46 19.23 13.56
CA GLU A 139 22.78 19.27 14.18
C GLU A 139 23.49 20.60 13.89
N ASP A 140 23.47 21.06 12.64
CA ASP A 140 23.99 22.35 12.22
C ASP A 140 23.30 23.53 12.93
N ALA A 141 21.97 23.50 13.06
CA ALA A 141 21.20 24.55 13.75
C ALA A 141 21.50 24.59 15.25
N LEU A 142 21.67 23.43 15.88
CA LEU A 142 22.02 23.31 17.30
C LEU A 142 23.47 23.76 17.54
N ASP A 143 24.42 23.33 16.70
CA ASP A 143 25.83 23.70 16.81
C ASP A 143 26.04 25.22 16.75
N ARG A 144 25.38 25.90 15.80
CA ARG A 144 25.40 27.38 15.71
C ARG A 144 24.89 28.08 16.98
N ARG A 145 24.04 27.42 17.77
CA ARG A 145 23.36 27.99 18.93
C ARG A 145 24.07 27.71 20.25
N SER A 146 24.63 26.51 20.41
CA SER A 146 25.23 26.02 21.66
C SER A 146 26.73 25.75 21.57
N GLY A 147 27.33 25.83 20.38
CA GLY A 147 28.75 25.55 20.12
C GLY A 147 29.12 24.05 20.13
N ARG A 148 28.13 23.16 20.30
CA ARG A 148 28.26 21.72 20.13
C ARG A 148 26.89 21.08 19.91
N ALA A 149 26.67 20.46 18.76
CA ALA A 149 25.52 19.61 18.53
C ALA A 149 25.57 18.33 19.39
N PRO A 150 24.46 17.94 20.04
CA PRO A 150 24.34 16.59 20.59
C PRO A 150 24.26 15.56 19.46
N ARG A 151 24.68 14.33 19.72
CA ARG A 151 24.50 13.21 18.81
C ARG A 151 23.07 12.69 18.90
N LEU A 152 22.32 12.78 17.81
CA LEU A 152 20.89 12.48 17.78
C LEU A 152 20.55 11.33 16.83
N GLY A 153 19.39 10.72 17.07
CA GLY A 153 18.68 9.92 16.08
C GLY A 153 17.48 10.67 15.52
N LEU A 154 17.06 10.33 14.31
CA LEU A 154 15.85 10.88 13.70
C LEU A 154 15.04 9.78 13.02
N VAL A 155 13.74 9.76 13.29
CA VAL A 155 12.75 8.92 12.62
C VAL A 155 11.72 9.80 11.94
N ILE A 156 11.55 9.64 10.63
CA ILE A 156 10.37 10.14 9.92
C ILE A 156 9.26 9.11 10.12
N SER A 157 8.16 9.49 10.78
CA SER A 157 7.02 8.61 11.01
C SER A 157 5.89 8.86 10.02
N ASP A 158 5.20 7.80 9.62
CA ASP A 158 3.91 7.92 8.93
C ASP A 158 2.89 6.96 9.51
N THR A 159 1.61 7.20 9.22
CA THR A 159 0.49 6.44 9.81
C THR A 159 -0.04 5.40 8.82
N ALA A 160 -0.14 4.15 9.26
CA ALA A 160 -0.74 3.09 8.45
C ALA A 160 -1.61 2.14 9.28
N GLY A 161 -2.56 1.49 8.58
CA GLY A 161 -3.17 0.26 9.06
C GLY A 161 -2.22 -0.93 8.91
N ARG A 162 -2.60 -2.08 9.45
CA ARG A 162 -1.81 -3.31 9.34
C ARG A 162 -2.69 -4.56 9.28
N PRO A 163 -2.23 -5.65 8.63
CA PRO A 163 -2.99 -6.88 8.55
C PRO A 163 -3.50 -7.38 9.91
N TRP A 164 -4.71 -7.94 9.90
CA TRP A 164 -5.34 -8.65 11.02
C TRP A 164 -5.67 -7.82 12.26
N ARG A 165 -5.48 -6.49 12.25
CA ARG A 165 -5.81 -5.62 13.38
C ARG A 165 -6.56 -4.37 12.92
N ARG A 166 -7.59 -4.00 13.68
CA ARG A 166 -8.31 -2.75 13.51
C ARG A 166 -7.52 -1.59 14.12
N GLY A 167 -7.62 -0.42 13.51
CA GLY A 167 -6.90 0.79 13.92
C GLY A 167 -5.61 1.01 13.13
N GLN A 168 -5.03 2.18 13.34
CA GLN A 168 -3.77 2.60 12.71
C GLN A 168 -2.73 2.87 13.80
N VAL A 169 -1.47 2.73 13.44
CA VAL A 169 -0.31 3.11 14.26
C VAL A 169 0.68 3.85 13.38
N ASP A 170 1.61 4.57 13.99
CA ASP A 170 2.76 5.09 13.26
C ASP A 170 3.85 4.02 13.11
N PHE A 171 4.54 4.08 11.97
CA PHE A 171 5.72 3.28 11.66
C PHE A 171 6.86 4.21 11.22
N ALA A 172 8.09 3.70 11.21
CA ALA A 172 9.24 4.41 10.68
C ALA A 172 9.23 4.36 9.15
N LEU A 173 8.90 5.49 8.52
CA LEU A 173 8.98 5.64 7.07
C LEU A 173 10.43 5.87 6.61
N GLY A 174 11.19 6.66 7.37
CA GLY A 174 12.61 6.94 7.15
C GLY A 174 13.36 7.08 8.47
N ALA A 175 14.66 6.84 8.48
CA ALA A 175 15.49 6.92 9.70
C ALA A 175 16.93 7.34 9.42
N ALA A 176 17.53 8.08 10.36
CA ALA A 176 18.93 8.48 10.33
C ALA A 176 19.52 8.53 11.75
N GLY A 177 20.81 8.21 11.91
CA GLY A 177 21.50 8.33 13.21
C GLY A 177 21.08 7.31 14.28
N LEU A 178 20.19 6.34 13.99
CA LEU A 178 19.81 5.26 14.91
C LEU A 178 19.72 3.88 14.26
N ARG A 179 19.96 2.83 15.04
CA ARG A 179 19.67 1.43 14.68
C ARG A 179 18.16 1.27 14.47
N VAL A 180 17.75 0.76 13.32
CA VAL A 180 16.34 0.54 12.99
C VAL A 180 15.80 -0.81 13.42
N ALA A 181 16.68 -1.81 13.53
CA ALA A 181 16.37 -3.14 14.03
C ALA A 181 17.42 -3.63 15.01
N VAL A 182 16.99 -4.46 15.96
CA VAL A 182 17.88 -5.24 16.84
C VAL A 182 17.66 -6.71 16.52
N ASP A 183 18.68 -7.32 15.91
CA ASP A 183 18.68 -8.73 15.57
C ASP A 183 19.19 -9.58 16.75
N TYR A 184 18.35 -10.48 17.22
CA TYR A 184 18.69 -11.44 18.26
C TYR A 184 18.92 -12.84 17.70
N ARG A 185 18.83 -13.05 16.38
CA ARG A 185 19.18 -14.33 15.78
C ARG A 185 20.62 -14.70 16.16
N ASP A 186 20.81 -16.00 16.38
CA ASP A 186 22.07 -16.59 16.85
C ASP A 186 22.53 -16.15 18.25
N ARG A 187 21.69 -15.39 18.98
CA ARG A 187 21.87 -15.16 20.42
C ARG A 187 21.15 -16.21 21.23
N ARG A 188 21.52 -16.31 22.51
CA ARG A 188 20.83 -17.13 23.49
C ARG A 188 19.91 -16.27 24.35
N ASP A 189 18.75 -16.81 24.71
CA ASP A 189 17.91 -16.23 25.76
C ASP A 189 18.48 -16.53 27.16
N ASP A 190 17.76 -16.10 28.19
CA ASP A 190 18.16 -16.23 29.59
C ASP A 190 18.22 -17.70 30.06
N ASP A 191 17.51 -18.61 29.38
CA ASP A 191 17.53 -20.05 29.62
C ASP A 191 18.60 -20.77 28.77
N GLY A 192 19.36 -20.01 27.98
CA GLY A 192 20.41 -20.52 27.10
C GLY A 192 19.90 -21.11 25.79
N LEU A 193 18.63 -20.97 25.44
CA LEU A 193 18.08 -21.44 24.16
C LEU A 193 18.41 -20.47 23.03
N ALA A 194 18.72 -21.01 21.85
CA ALA A 194 19.04 -20.19 20.69
C ALA A 194 17.78 -19.49 20.14
N LEU A 195 17.88 -18.19 19.91
CA LEU A 195 16.85 -17.38 19.27
C LEU A 195 17.01 -17.50 17.74
N ALA A 196 16.01 -18.05 17.06
CA ALA A 196 16.10 -18.37 15.63
C ALA A 196 15.45 -17.34 14.69
N VAL A 197 14.44 -16.59 15.14
CA VAL A 197 13.64 -15.68 14.29
C VAL A 197 13.42 -14.31 14.96
N THR A 198 14.11 -14.03 16.06
CA THR A 198 13.82 -12.86 16.89
C THR A 198 14.55 -11.63 16.38
N MET A 199 13.81 -10.71 15.76
CA MET A 199 14.29 -9.38 15.40
C MET A 199 13.26 -8.35 15.87
N ARG A 200 13.73 -7.29 16.51
CA ARG A 200 12.88 -6.17 16.95
C ARG A 200 13.04 -4.99 16.00
N ALA A 201 11.93 -4.52 15.41
CA ALA A 201 11.90 -3.30 14.62
C ALA A 201 11.81 -2.07 15.56
N VAL A 202 12.93 -1.73 16.21
CA VAL A 202 12.97 -0.69 17.24
C VAL A 202 12.62 0.70 16.72
N ALA A 203 12.87 1.01 15.45
CA ALA A 203 12.43 2.29 14.87
C ALA A 203 10.89 2.38 14.78
N ASP A 204 10.19 1.27 14.48
CA ASP A 204 8.73 1.22 14.51
C ASP A 204 8.19 1.35 15.94
N GLU A 205 8.83 0.70 16.92
CA GLU A 205 8.47 0.85 18.34
C GLU A 205 8.59 2.32 18.79
N VAL A 206 9.65 3.02 18.38
CA VAL A 206 9.87 4.45 18.63
C VAL A 206 8.82 5.32 17.95
N ALA A 207 8.52 5.05 16.67
CA ALA A 207 7.48 5.76 15.93
C ALA A 207 6.09 5.60 16.58
N CYS A 208 5.74 4.37 16.97
CA CYS A 208 4.53 4.06 17.71
C CYS A 208 4.44 4.81 19.04
N ALA A 209 5.52 4.82 19.82
CA ALA A 209 5.56 5.51 21.12
C ALA A 209 5.37 7.03 20.95
N ALA A 210 6.02 7.63 19.95
CA ALA A 210 5.86 9.05 19.63
C ALA A 210 4.43 9.42 19.19
N ASP A 211 3.70 8.52 18.51
CA ASP A 211 2.32 8.80 18.10
C ASP A 211 1.38 9.08 19.28
N LEU A 212 1.64 8.46 20.43
CA LEU A 212 0.84 8.66 21.65
C LEU A 212 0.82 10.13 22.12
N VAL A 213 1.92 10.87 21.90
CA VAL A 213 2.02 12.28 22.29
C VAL A 213 1.76 13.23 21.12
N LYS A 214 2.10 12.84 19.89
CA LYS A 214 1.82 13.64 18.68
C LYS A 214 0.31 13.77 18.45
N SER A 215 -0.44 12.66 18.58
CA SER A 215 -1.86 12.57 18.25
C SER A 215 -2.18 13.01 16.81
N LYS A 216 -3.43 12.85 16.36
CA LYS A 216 -3.84 13.21 14.99
C LYS A 216 -4.44 14.62 14.88
N THR A 217 -4.79 15.24 16.00
CA THR A 217 -5.59 16.49 16.06
C THR A 217 -4.93 17.62 16.82
N ARG A 218 -3.75 17.39 17.42
CA ARG A 218 -3.09 18.36 18.31
C ARG A 218 -2.12 19.31 17.62
N ARG A 219 -1.90 19.13 16.31
CA ARG A 219 -0.87 19.87 15.55
C ARG A 219 0.53 19.77 16.17
N ILE A 220 0.88 18.57 16.62
CA ILE A 220 2.21 18.25 17.17
C ILE A 220 2.89 17.32 16.16
N PRO A 221 3.70 17.86 15.23
CA PRO A 221 4.35 17.04 14.21
C PRO A 221 5.63 16.36 14.69
N VAL A 222 6.18 16.78 15.84
CA VAL A 222 7.46 16.32 16.36
C VAL A 222 7.33 15.85 17.81
N ALA A 223 8.03 14.78 18.15
CA ALA A 223 8.24 14.32 19.51
C ALA A 223 9.73 14.04 19.76
N VAL A 224 10.18 14.19 20.99
CA VAL A 224 11.51 13.79 21.46
C VAL A 224 11.38 12.54 22.32
N VAL A 225 12.23 11.55 22.06
CA VAL A 225 12.31 10.30 22.81
C VAL A 225 13.65 10.24 23.52
N HIS A 226 13.60 10.21 24.86
CA HIS A 226 14.76 10.13 25.73
C HIS A 226 14.93 8.72 26.30
N GLY A 227 16.19 8.36 26.60
CA GLY A 227 16.51 7.11 27.27
C GLY A 227 16.63 5.92 26.34
N LEU A 228 17.02 6.13 25.08
CA LEU A 228 17.35 5.09 24.09
C LEU A 228 18.71 5.32 23.42
N ALA A 229 19.65 5.93 24.14
CA ALA A 229 20.97 6.31 23.62
C ALA A 229 21.75 5.16 22.96
N ASP A 230 21.57 3.92 23.44
CA ASP A 230 22.19 2.71 22.87
C ASP A 230 21.74 2.39 21.43
N LEU A 231 20.63 2.98 20.98
CA LEU A 231 20.17 2.88 19.60
C LEU A 231 20.84 3.92 18.69
N VAL A 232 21.33 5.04 19.22
CA VAL A 232 21.90 6.13 18.43
C VAL A 232 23.32 5.75 17.98
N VAL A 233 23.52 5.62 16.66
CA VAL A 233 24.75 5.12 16.03
C VAL A 233 25.14 5.97 14.82
N ALA A 234 26.44 6.04 14.50
CA ALA A 234 26.95 7.00 13.49
C ALA A 234 26.68 6.59 12.02
N SER A 235 26.49 5.30 11.75
CA SER A 235 26.27 4.81 10.38
C SER A 235 25.29 3.62 10.37
N PRO A 236 24.01 3.84 10.72
CA PRO A 236 23.01 2.79 10.66
C PRO A 236 22.48 2.59 9.24
N THR A 237 21.81 1.46 9.03
CA THR A 237 20.89 1.30 7.91
C THR A 237 19.62 2.13 8.10
N GLY A 238 19.00 2.55 7.00
CA GLY A 238 17.75 3.28 7.01
C GLY A 238 16.52 2.40 7.26
N ALA A 239 15.36 3.02 7.52
CA ALA A 239 14.10 2.35 7.78
C ALA A 239 13.59 1.56 6.56
N GLY A 240 14.04 1.89 5.35
CA GLY A 240 13.76 1.09 4.15
C GLY A 240 14.19 -0.37 4.28
N THR A 241 15.17 -0.68 5.14
CA THR A 241 15.59 -2.07 5.42
C THR A 241 14.58 -2.88 6.24
N LEU A 242 13.58 -2.23 6.85
CA LEU A 242 12.46 -2.90 7.53
C LEU A 242 11.37 -3.35 6.53
N VAL A 243 11.39 -2.85 5.29
CA VAL A 243 10.41 -3.19 4.27
C VAL A 243 10.73 -4.57 3.69
N ARG A 244 9.80 -5.51 3.85
CA ARG A 244 9.90 -6.87 3.31
C ARG A 244 9.06 -7.00 2.03
N THR A 245 9.68 -6.71 0.89
CA THR A 245 9.07 -6.81 -0.45
C THR A 245 9.90 -7.66 -1.44
N ASP A 246 10.91 -8.35 -0.92
CA ASP A 246 11.76 -9.30 -1.63
C ASP A 246 11.11 -10.69 -1.73
N GLU A 247 11.87 -11.71 -2.13
CA GLU A 247 11.41 -13.10 -2.24
C GLU A 247 10.86 -13.70 -0.95
N THR A 248 11.12 -13.08 0.20
CA THR A 248 10.57 -13.52 1.48
C THR A 248 9.14 -12.99 1.72
N ASP A 249 8.60 -12.14 0.83
CA ASP A 249 7.23 -11.62 0.93
C ASP A 249 6.14 -12.62 0.53
N TRP A 250 5.64 -13.37 1.51
CA TRP A 250 4.50 -14.29 1.31
C TRP A 250 3.14 -13.60 1.08
N PHE A 251 3.04 -12.28 1.22
CA PHE A 251 1.80 -11.51 1.05
C PHE A 251 1.84 -10.61 -0.19
N ALA A 252 2.66 -10.97 -1.19
CA ALA A 252 2.89 -10.17 -2.37
C ALA A 252 1.60 -9.77 -3.10
N LEU A 253 0.52 -10.56 -3.09
CA LEU A 253 -0.77 -10.18 -3.65
C LEU A 253 -1.91 -10.53 -2.69
N GLY A 254 -3.01 -9.77 -2.78
CA GLY A 254 -4.28 -10.22 -2.22
C GLY A 254 -4.74 -11.50 -2.93
N HIS A 255 -5.48 -12.38 -2.23
CA HIS A 255 -5.87 -13.69 -2.81
C HIS A 255 -6.62 -13.57 -4.14
N ARG A 256 -7.53 -12.60 -4.29
CA ARG A 256 -8.25 -12.35 -5.55
C ARG A 256 -7.30 -11.85 -6.64
N GLU A 257 -6.41 -10.93 -6.28
CA GLU A 257 -5.41 -10.39 -7.19
C GLU A 257 -4.38 -11.44 -7.62
N ALA A 258 -4.03 -12.40 -6.77
CA ALA A 258 -3.17 -13.52 -7.11
C ALA A 258 -3.81 -14.40 -8.20
N VAL A 259 -5.10 -14.75 -8.04
CA VAL A 259 -5.85 -15.51 -9.06
C VAL A 259 -5.99 -14.73 -10.36
N ARG A 260 -6.31 -13.43 -10.28
CA ARG A 260 -6.41 -12.55 -11.45
C ARG A 260 -5.09 -12.45 -12.21
N GLY A 261 -3.98 -12.23 -11.48
CA GLY A 261 -2.64 -12.19 -12.04
C GLY A 261 -2.25 -13.50 -12.71
N ALA A 262 -2.53 -14.65 -12.08
CA ALA A 262 -2.30 -15.97 -12.67
C ALA A 262 -3.13 -16.21 -13.96
N LEU A 263 -4.30 -15.57 -14.08
CA LEU A 263 -5.13 -15.59 -15.27
C LEU A 263 -4.81 -14.45 -16.25
N GLY A 264 -3.73 -13.71 -16.05
CA GLY A 264 -3.20 -12.69 -16.97
C GLY A 264 -3.78 -11.29 -16.82
N VAL A 265 -4.51 -11.01 -15.74
CA VAL A 265 -5.05 -9.67 -15.44
C VAL A 265 -4.42 -9.13 -14.15
N THR A 266 -3.38 -8.32 -14.31
CA THR A 266 -2.64 -7.72 -13.19
C THR A 266 -3.45 -6.59 -12.52
N PRO A 267 -3.45 -6.48 -11.18
CA PRO A 267 -4.08 -5.35 -10.49
C PRO A 267 -3.47 -4.01 -10.90
N GLY A 268 -4.27 -2.94 -10.83
CA GLY A 268 -3.87 -1.58 -11.23
C GLY A 268 -3.87 -1.33 -12.74
N THR A 269 -4.29 -2.31 -13.54
CA THR A 269 -4.38 -2.18 -15.01
C THR A 269 -5.81 -1.86 -15.46
N GLN A 270 -5.93 -1.42 -16.72
CA GLN A 270 -7.24 -1.25 -17.36
C GLN A 270 -8.04 -2.57 -17.39
N GLY A 271 -7.37 -3.71 -17.61
CA GLY A 271 -8.02 -5.03 -17.57
C GLY A 271 -8.62 -5.36 -16.20
N ALA A 272 -7.99 -4.91 -15.10
CA ALA A 272 -8.57 -5.08 -13.76
C ALA A 272 -9.87 -4.29 -13.57
N LEU A 273 -9.97 -3.11 -14.21
CA LEU A 273 -11.20 -2.31 -14.23
C LEU A 273 -12.29 -2.96 -15.08
N GLU A 274 -11.92 -3.51 -16.24
CA GLU A 274 -12.83 -4.20 -17.17
C GLU A 274 -13.40 -5.49 -16.57
N VAL A 275 -12.56 -6.29 -15.89
CA VAL A 275 -13.02 -7.47 -15.12
C VAL A 275 -13.90 -7.06 -13.93
N GLY A 276 -13.65 -5.89 -13.36
CA GLY A 276 -14.35 -5.36 -12.20
C GLY A 276 -13.61 -5.60 -10.89
N ILE A 277 -13.68 -4.62 -9.98
CA ILE A 277 -13.02 -4.65 -8.67
C ILE A 277 -14.04 -4.96 -7.57
N ALA A 278 -13.69 -5.89 -6.69
CA ALA A 278 -14.55 -6.26 -5.57
C ALA A 278 -14.78 -5.09 -4.61
N PRO A 279 -15.98 -4.92 -4.02
CA PRO A 279 -16.24 -3.87 -3.05
C PRO A 279 -15.51 -4.13 -1.73
N VAL A 280 -15.29 -3.06 -0.95
CA VAL A 280 -14.74 -3.15 0.41
C VAL A 280 -15.72 -3.87 1.35
N ASP A 281 -17.02 -3.61 1.20
CA ASP A 281 -18.07 -4.21 2.02
C ASP A 281 -18.57 -5.53 1.38
N PRO A 282 -18.35 -6.69 2.03
CA PRO A 282 -18.86 -7.96 1.53
C PRO A 282 -20.39 -8.03 1.43
N ALA A 283 -21.12 -7.22 2.20
CA ALA A 283 -22.59 -7.21 2.20
C ALA A 283 -23.17 -6.73 0.86
N VAL A 284 -22.42 -5.93 0.10
CA VAL A 284 -22.82 -5.45 -1.23
C VAL A 284 -22.18 -6.25 -2.36
N ASP A 285 -21.30 -7.22 -2.06
CA ASP A 285 -20.69 -8.12 -3.05
C ASP A 285 -21.61 -9.30 -3.33
N THR A 286 -22.63 -9.10 -4.16
CA THR A 286 -23.61 -10.15 -4.45
C THR A 286 -22.96 -11.35 -5.14
N ARG A 287 -23.59 -12.52 -5.02
CA ARG A 287 -23.12 -13.74 -5.69
C ARG A 287 -23.08 -13.56 -7.20
N GLU A 288 -24.07 -12.88 -7.76
CA GLU A 288 -24.17 -12.56 -9.19
C GLU A 288 -23.00 -11.67 -9.65
N ALA A 289 -22.64 -10.67 -8.84
CA ALA A 289 -21.49 -9.81 -9.14
C ALA A 289 -20.17 -10.60 -9.11
N ARG A 290 -20.00 -11.52 -8.16
CA ARG A 290 -18.85 -12.43 -8.08
C ARG A 290 -18.76 -13.34 -9.30
N ILE A 291 -19.86 -13.97 -9.70
CA ILE A 291 -19.94 -14.81 -10.90
C ILE A 291 -19.61 -13.98 -12.15
N ALA A 292 -20.18 -12.79 -12.28
CA ALA A 292 -19.92 -11.90 -13.42
C ALA A 292 -18.44 -11.54 -13.57
N ARG A 293 -17.76 -11.17 -12.47
CA ARG A 293 -16.32 -10.89 -12.48
C ARG A 293 -15.51 -12.13 -12.84
N ALA A 294 -15.85 -13.30 -12.30
CA ALA A 294 -15.18 -14.55 -12.64
C ALA A 294 -15.32 -14.90 -14.12
N CYS A 295 -16.53 -14.76 -14.69
CA CYS A 295 -16.77 -14.93 -16.12
C CYS A 295 -15.94 -13.95 -16.95
N ALA A 296 -15.94 -12.65 -16.59
CA ALA A 296 -15.16 -11.63 -17.29
C ALA A 296 -13.66 -11.93 -17.27
N LEU A 297 -13.13 -12.37 -16.13
CA LEU A 297 -11.72 -12.75 -15.97
C LEU A 297 -11.34 -13.98 -16.81
N ALA A 298 -12.18 -15.02 -16.78
CA ALA A 298 -11.93 -16.27 -17.48
C ALA A 298 -11.73 -16.07 -19.00
N VAL A 299 -12.39 -15.06 -19.55
CA VAL A 299 -12.46 -14.80 -20.99
C VAL A 299 -11.67 -13.56 -21.41
N HIS A 300 -10.98 -12.91 -20.47
CA HIS A 300 -10.28 -11.65 -20.72
C HIS A 300 -9.11 -11.85 -21.69
N PRO A 301 -8.98 -11.02 -22.76
CA PRO A 301 -7.97 -11.22 -23.81
C PRO A 301 -6.52 -11.22 -23.32
N ALA A 302 -6.20 -10.39 -22.30
CA ALA A 302 -4.84 -10.28 -21.77
C ALA A 302 -4.26 -11.64 -21.33
N GLY A 303 -5.10 -12.51 -20.76
CA GLY A 303 -4.71 -13.85 -20.31
C GLY A 303 -4.82 -14.95 -21.36
N LEU A 304 -5.28 -14.62 -22.56
CA LEU A 304 -5.41 -15.53 -23.69
C LEU A 304 -4.39 -15.22 -24.79
N SER A 305 -3.53 -14.21 -24.59
CA SER A 305 -2.59 -13.69 -25.59
C SER A 305 -1.56 -14.69 -26.12
N GLU A 306 -1.29 -15.80 -25.41
CA GLU A 306 -0.43 -16.90 -25.87
C GLU A 306 -1.13 -17.89 -26.81
N LEU A 307 -2.45 -17.80 -26.94
CA LEU A 307 -3.23 -18.56 -27.93
C LEU A 307 -3.20 -17.77 -29.27
N ALA A 308 -3.35 -18.42 -30.42
CA ALA A 308 -3.13 -17.85 -31.76
C ALA A 308 -4.09 -16.65 -32.14
N PRO A 309 -3.86 -15.90 -33.23
CA PRO A 309 -4.30 -14.50 -33.43
C PRO A 309 -5.80 -14.25 -33.68
N THR A 310 -6.65 -15.25 -33.54
CA THR A 310 -8.11 -15.10 -33.63
C THR A 310 -8.67 -14.91 -32.22
N HIS A 311 -8.56 -13.70 -31.68
CA HIS A 311 -8.96 -13.47 -30.29
C HIS A 311 -10.19 -12.59 -30.07
N PRO A 312 -10.96 -12.93 -29.02
CA PRO A 312 -12.34 -12.53 -28.90
C PRO A 312 -12.57 -11.42 -27.87
N ARG A 313 -13.73 -10.76 -27.95
CA ARG A 313 -14.14 -9.69 -27.03
C ARG A 313 -15.38 -10.12 -26.25
N ALA A 314 -15.34 -10.01 -24.93
CA ALA A 314 -16.51 -10.21 -24.09
C ALA A 314 -17.16 -8.88 -23.71
N HIS A 315 -18.49 -8.82 -23.74
CA HIS A 315 -19.27 -7.83 -23.01
C HIS A 315 -20.27 -8.56 -22.11
N LEU A 316 -20.23 -8.26 -20.82
CA LEU A 316 -21.20 -8.79 -19.86
C LEU A 316 -22.56 -8.11 -20.09
N VAL A 317 -23.35 -8.68 -21.00
CA VAL A 317 -24.79 -8.41 -21.08
C VAL A 317 -25.48 -9.66 -20.58
N THR A 318 -26.55 -9.47 -19.83
CA THR A 318 -27.28 -10.46 -19.04
C THR A 318 -27.63 -11.78 -19.73
N HIS A 319 -27.36 -12.02 -21.03
CA HIS A 319 -27.63 -13.30 -21.67
C HIS A 319 -26.65 -13.87 -22.72
N GLU A 320 -25.53 -13.23 -23.11
CA GLU A 320 -24.57 -13.88 -24.02
C GLU A 320 -23.22 -13.15 -24.07
N VAL A 321 -22.13 -13.91 -24.06
CA VAL A 321 -20.76 -13.43 -24.33
C VAL A 321 -20.24 -14.28 -25.49
N ASP A 322 -20.06 -13.73 -26.69
CA ASP A 322 -19.49 -14.45 -27.85
C ASP A 322 -17.98 -14.20 -27.96
N LEU A 323 -17.20 -15.26 -27.83
CA LEU A 323 -15.75 -15.27 -27.83
C LEU A 323 -15.21 -16.00 -29.05
N GLY A 324 -15.36 -15.44 -30.26
CA GLY A 324 -14.70 -16.04 -31.43
C GLY A 324 -15.12 -17.50 -31.58
N GLY A 325 -16.38 -17.76 -31.18
CA GLY A 325 -17.06 -19.05 -31.16
C GLY A 325 -17.17 -19.76 -29.80
N ALA A 326 -16.65 -19.23 -28.69
CA ALA A 326 -16.96 -19.71 -27.33
C ALA A 326 -17.94 -18.81 -26.57
N ALA A 327 -18.93 -19.36 -25.87
CA ALA A 327 -19.95 -18.57 -25.18
C ALA A 327 -20.16 -18.98 -23.73
N VAL A 328 -20.17 -18.00 -22.82
CA VAL A 328 -20.40 -18.23 -21.37
C VAL A 328 -21.77 -17.70 -20.99
N HIS A 329 -22.66 -18.59 -20.55
CA HIS A 329 -24.02 -18.26 -20.13
C HIS A 329 -24.21 -18.59 -18.65
N VAL A 330 -24.53 -17.57 -17.84
CA VAL A 330 -24.94 -17.77 -16.45
C VAL A 330 -26.40 -18.22 -16.44
N ILE A 331 -26.68 -19.37 -15.83
CA ILE A 331 -28.02 -19.93 -15.68
C ILE A 331 -28.35 -20.08 -14.20
N GLN A 332 -29.62 -20.33 -13.87
CA GLN A 332 -30.12 -20.36 -12.49
C GLN A 332 -29.30 -21.25 -11.53
N TYR A 333 -28.77 -22.37 -12.03
CA TYR A 333 -28.04 -23.36 -11.24
C TYR A 333 -26.57 -23.52 -11.64
N GLY A 334 -26.04 -22.68 -12.53
CA GLY A 334 -24.69 -22.91 -13.04
C GLY A 334 -24.19 -21.93 -14.09
N VAL A 335 -23.08 -22.28 -14.72
CA VAL A 335 -22.52 -21.59 -15.86
C VAL A 335 -22.32 -22.58 -17.00
N ARG A 336 -22.96 -22.32 -18.14
CA ARG A 336 -22.79 -23.07 -19.38
C ARG A 336 -21.70 -22.43 -20.22
N VAL A 337 -20.77 -23.24 -20.71
CA VAL A 337 -19.72 -22.82 -21.64
C VAL A 337 -19.93 -23.55 -22.96
N GLU A 338 -19.92 -22.82 -24.07
CA GLU A 338 -19.83 -23.37 -25.42
C GLU A 338 -18.49 -22.97 -26.03
N ALA A 339 -17.93 -23.75 -26.96
CA ALA A 339 -16.71 -23.41 -27.69
C ALA A 339 -16.69 -24.04 -29.09
N PRO A 340 -15.85 -23.55 -30.03
CA PRO A 340 -15.74 -24.10 -31.38
C PRO A 340 -15.22 -25.54 -31.38
N ASP A 341 -14.41 -25.87 -30.39
CA ASP A 341 -13.72 -27.15 -30.26
C ASP A 341 -13.45 -27.49 -28.79
N SER A 342 -13.17 -28.77 -28.53
CA SER A 342 -12.96 -29.30 -27.19
C SER A 342 -11.70 -28.77 -26.49
N PHE A 343 -10.68 -28.32 -27.22
CA PHE A 343 -9.50 -27.71 -26.63
C PHE A 343 -9.81 -26.32 -26.09
N THR A 344 -10.45 -25.46 -26.90
CA THR A 344 -10.91 -24.14 -26.49
C THR A 344 -11.88 -24.23 -25.31
N LEU A 345 -12.80 -25.20 -25.34
CA LEU A 345 -13.70 -25.48 -24.21
C LEU A 345 -12.91 -25.77 -22.92
N GLY A 346 -11.93 -26.68 -22.98
CA GLY A 346 -11.13 -27.08 -21.83
C GLY A 346 -10.38 -25.91 -21.20
N VAL A 347 -9.78 -25.05 -22.04
CA VAL A 347 -9.09 -23.84 -21.58
C VAL A 347 -10.05 -22.89 -20.86
N VAL A 348 -11.20 -22.57 -21.47
CA VAL A 348 -12.17 -21.64 -20.87
C VAL A 348 -12.75 -22.19 -19.59
N VAL A 349 -13.09 -23.48 -19.53
CA VAL A 349 -13.62 -24.13 -18.33
C VAL A 349 -12.59 -24.12 -17.20
N ALA A 350 -11.34 -24.46 -17.46
CA ALA A 350 -10.27 -24.44 -16.45
C ALA A 350 -10.05 -23.03 -15.88
N ARG A 351 -10.00 -22.02 -16.76
CA ARG A 351 -9.89 -20.61 -16.37
C ARG A 351 -11.10 -20.16 -15.56
N LEU A 352 -12.31 -20.53 -15.97
CA LEU A 352 -13.55 -20.18 -15.29
C LEU A 352 -13.66 -20.79 -13.89
N MET A 353 -13.34 -22.08 -13.74
CA MET A 353 -13.30 -22.72 -12.41
C MET A 353 -12.29 -22.03 -11.48
N THR A 354 -11.10 -21.70 -12.01
CA THR A 354 -10.07 -20.97 -11.27
C THR A 354 -10.55 -19.58 -10.85
N ALA A 355 -11.18 -18.84 -11.77
CA ALA A 355 -11.72 -17.51 -11.50
C ALA A 355 -12.87 -17.53 -10.48
N LEU A 356 -13.78 -18.51 -10.58
CA LEU A 356 -14.88 -18.70 -9.64
C LEU A 356 -14.38 -19.06 -8.24
N ALA A 357 -13.37 -19.92 -8.15
CA ALA A 357 -12.70 -20.22 -6.88
C ALA A 357 -12.06 -18.97 -6.26
N GLY A 358 -11.41 -18.13 -7.07
CA GLY A 358 -10.84 -16.85 -6.61
C GLY A 358 -11.87 -15.80 -6.17
N GLU A 359 -13.13 -15.95 -6.58
CA GLU A 359 -14.27 -15.13 -6.14
C GLU A 359 -15.12 -15.84 -5.08
N ASP A 360 -14.60 -16.91 -4.45
CA ASP A 360 -15.29 -17.69 -3.41
C ASP A 360 -16.65 -18.28 -3.87
N VAL A 361 -16.77 -18.65 -5.15
CA VAL A 361 -17.96 -19.28 -5.73
C VAL A 361 -17.68 -20.75 -6.02
N PRO A 362 -18.12 -21.69 -5.16
CA PRO A 362 -17.86 -23.11 -5.38
C PRO A 362 -18.71 -23.66 -6.54
N VAL A 363 -18.07 -24.45 -7.41
CA VAL A 363 -18.69 -25.12 -8.55
C VAL A 363 -18.18 -26.54 -8.72
N ALA A 364 -19.00 -27.40 -9.33
CA ALA A 364 -18.63 -28.72 -9.81
C ALA A 364 -18.89 -28.84 -11.31
N LEU A 365 -18.00 -29.51 -12.05
CA LEU A 365 -18.24 -29.84 -13.44
C LEU A 365 -19.25 -30.98 -13.51
N ALA A 366 -20.45 -30.70 -14.03
CA ALA A 366 -21.54 -31.68 -14.08
C ALA A 366 -21.61 -32.44 -15.40
N GLN A 367 -21.33 -31.77 -16.52
CA GLN A 367 -21.41 -32.37 -17.86
C GLN A 367 -20.40 -31.75 -18.83
N GLN A 368 -19.85 -32.58 -19.70
CA GLN A 368 -19.07 -32.16 -20.88
C GLN A 368 -19.59 -32.98 -22.08
N GLU A 369 -20.20 -32.32 -23.06
CA GLU A 369 -20.77 -32.96 -24.24
C GLU A 369 -20.07 -32.46 -25.51
N ASP A 370 -19.65 -33.40 -26.36
CA ASP A 370 -19.14 -33.15 -27.71
C ASP A 370 -20.25 -33.58 -28.70
N ARG A 371 -21.33 -32.82 -28.79
CA ARG A 371 -22.46 -33.15 -29.68
C ARG A 371 -22.41 -32.31 -30.95
N PRO A 372 -22.27 -32.92 -32.15
CA PRO A 372 -22.48 -32.19 -33.40
C PRO A 372 -23.94 -31.74 -33.48
N THR A 373 -24.17 -30.44 -33.61
CA THR A 373 -25.49 -29.89 -33.93
C THR A 373 -25.88 -30.32 -35.35
N PRO A 374 -27.04 -30.98 -35.57
CA PRO A 374 -27.48 -31.32 -36.92
C PRO A 374 -27.67 -30.04 -37.74
N GLY A 375 -26.86 -29.87 -38.79
CA GLY A 375 -26.94 -28.73 -39.72
C GLY A 375 -26.23 -27.44 -39.28
N GLY A 376 -25.44 -27.45 -38.19
CA GLY A 376 -24.65 -26.30 -37.73
C GLY A 376 -23.18 -26.65 -37.47
N THR A 377 -22.31 -25.65 -37.35
CA THR A 377 -20.90 -25.83 -36.96
C THR A 377 -20.85 -26.57 -35.61
N PRO A 378 -20.09 -27.67 -35.46
CA PRO A 378 -19.99 -28.38 -34.19
C PRO A 378 -19.48 -27.44 -33.10
N ARG A 379 -20.09 -27.51 -31.90
CA ARG A 379 -19.68 -26.76 -30.72
C ARG A 379 -19.57 -27.71 -29.53
N ALA A 380 -18.43 -27.67 -28.85
CA ALA A 380 -18.23 -28.39 -27.60
C ALA A 380 -18.93 -27.64 -26.46
N ARG A 381 -19.51 -28.35 -25.48
CA ARG A 381 -20.27 -27.73 -24.37
C ARG A 381 -19.88 -28.30 -23.01
N ALA A 382 -19.85 -27.44 -22.00
CA ALA A 382 -19.70 -27.81 -20.60
C ALA A 382 -20.72 -27.10 -19.71
N LEU A 383 -21.12 -27.76 -18.62
CA LEU A 383 -21.95 -27.18 -17.57
C LEU A 383 -21.24 -27.28 -16.22
N LEU A 384 -20.94 -26.12 -15.64
CA LEU A 384 -20.53 -25.99 -14.24
C LEU A 384 -21.79 -25.75 -13.40
N VAL A 385 -22.02 -26.56 -12.38
CA VAL A 385 -23.15 -26.41 -11.45
C VAL A 385 -22.63 -25.79 -10.16
N PHE A 386 -23.34 -24.81 -9.62
CA PHE A 386 -22.97 -24.22 -8.34
C PHE A 386 -23.24 -25.18 -7.19
N CYS A 387 -22.29 -25.26 -6.24
CA CYS A 387 -22.43 -26.09 -5.04
C CYS A 387 -23.18 -25.39 -3.91
#